data_AF-A0A2N6E562-F1
#
_entry.id   AF-A0A2N6E562-F1
#
_cell.length_a   1.000
_cell.length_b   1.000
_cell.length_c   1.000
_cell.angle_alpha   90.00
_cell.angle_beta   90.00
_cell.angle_gamma   90.00
#
_symmetry.space_group_name_H-M   'P 1'
#
loop_
_entity.id
_entity.type
_entity.pdbx_description
1 polymer ?
#
loop_
_entity_poly.entity_id
_entity_poly.type
_entity_poly.pdbx_seq_one_letter_code
_entity_poly.pdbx_strand_id
1 'polypeptide(L)'
;MKSRYCFTFILLAIFVIGWQPQAAYAIPGGGTFELETGLGNANATDEGADDWQTHCESASPGGPCANNGPDPGATADADAFLFTGIKDDPSPESIFTGGRKDIQLIEDWGHKDGSVPDKSDITNAYATAYNDNGDLIVYFGADRYANVGDTFMGFWFFRDAVQAEPDGSFSGVHMDGDTLVLVNFPQANNAVPEIAVVVWDPSCSKAANNNPQPGQCAAKNLFLIASADLNTGAICGSGGPLQDDVCANTNDTTITSWWPYMSKDGFVNQFPYESFFEGGINLTNLVGNGCFSSFMAETRSSSSFTAALKDFVIDSFETCSIDVTKNCANPQLNNANDMIIYDITGSVINNGFGTVYDIVVTDNPAFDSGSLDYVQCNDLLTPQSPDSLAGGASICYTATTTVTLANNGTSDTVTATANSVDNDPSTQLSDTAGDTCPNLQVSPDLSVDKSCYTDLDIVGGKVVVQVNVSGEICNTGDSLITNAGVEDSEAGVLLSGQTLNAPADPLNPTIAEGACAAYSGTYYPDASLDIDGDPTTVPGEAVFKDTVTAGGTDIFGSAVGPEYDNAQCPLCVDTP
;
A
#
# COMPACT_ATOMS: atom_id res chain seq x y z
N MET A 1 -48.14 -1.77 -83.66
CA MET A 1 -47.86 -0.32 -83.74
C MET A 1 -48.22 0.29 -82.39
N LYS A 2 -47.21 0.80 -81.68
CA LYS A 2 -47.18 1.50 -80.38
C LYS A 2 -48.51 1.68 -79.61
N SER A 3 -48.68 0.89 -78.56
CA SER A 3 -49.59 1.18 -77.45
C SER A 3 -48.83 1.97 -76.39
N ARG A 4 -49.32 3.16 -76.03
CA ARG A 4 -48.83 3.98 -74.91
C ARG A 4 -49.95 4.06 -73.88
N TYR A 5 -49.82 3.27 -72.81
CA TYR A 5 -50.61 3.43 -71.59
C TYR A 5 -49.84 4.32 -70.63
N CYS A 6 -50.54 5.33 -70.13
CA CYS A 6 -50.11 6.28 -69.11
C CYS A 6 -50.09 5.57 -67.75
N PHE A 7 -48.92 5.44 -67.14
CA PHE A 7 -48.78 5.01 -65.75
C PHE A 7 -48.01 6.06 -64.95
N THR A 8 -48.75 6.67 -64.03
CA THR A 8 -48.26 7.58 -62.99
C THR A 8 -47.35 6.80 -62.05
N PHE A 9 -46.06 7.13 -62.02
CA PHE A 9 -45.12 6.60 -61.04
C PHE A 9 -45.24 7.40 -59.74
N ILE A 10 -45.73 6.75 -58.69
CA ILE A 10 -45.58 7.19 -57.30
C ILE A 10 -44.15 6.89 -56.91
N LEU A 11 -43.33 7.93 -56.70
CA LEU A 11 -42.00 7.80 -56.13
C LEU A 11 -42.14 7.51 -54.63
N LEU A 12 -41.85 6.27 -54.23
CA LEU A 12 -41.68 5.89 -52.84
C LEU A 12 -40.29 6.41 -52.40
N ALA A 13 -40.26 7.44 -51.54
CA ALA A 13 -39.01 7.90 -50.92
C ALA A 13 -38.60 6.86 -49.87
N ILE A 14 -37.61 6.03 -50.20
CA ILE A 14 -36.91 5.20 -49.22
C ILE A 14 -35.98 6.14 -48.45
N PHE A 15 -36.34 6.45 -47.21
CA PHE A 15 -35.43 7.05 -46.24
C PHE A 15 -34.36 5.99 -45.92
N VAL A 16 -33.24 6.04 -46.62
CA VAL A 16 -32.00 5.43 -46.11
C VAL A 16 -31.56 6.33 -44.97
N ILE A 17 -31.89 5.93 -43.73
CA ILE A 17 -31.24 6.48 -42.55
C ILE A 17 -29.79 6.03 -42.67
N GLY A 18 -28.97 6.87 -43.31
CA GLY A 18 -27.53 6.76 -43.18
C GLY A 18 -27.23 6.99 -41.71
N TRP A 19 -26.90 5.91 -40.99
CA TRP A 19 -26.06 6.02 -39.82
C TRP A 19 -24.76 6.67 -40.29
N GLN A 20 -24.68 7.99 -40.12
CA GLN A 20 -23.41 8.66 -40.05
C GLN A 20 -22.79 8.16 -38.74
N PRO A 21 -21.53 7.65 -38.72
CA PRO A 21 -20.83 7.54 -37.47
C PRO A 21 -20.84 8.96 -36.85
N GLN A 22 -21.33 9.07 -35.62
CA GLN A 22 -21.16 10.29 -34.85
C GLN A 22 -19.65 10.53 -34.74
N ALA A 23 -19.22 11.73 -35.15
CA ALA A 23 -17.85 12.15 -34.91
C ALA A 23 -17.67 12.29 -33.39
N ALA A 24 -16.66 11.61 -32.86
CA ALA A 24 -16.21 11.73 -31.48
C ALA A 24 -15.50 13.08 -31.29
N TYR A 25 -15.60 13.68 -30.10
CA TYR A 25 -15.06 15.00 -29.75
C TYR A 25 -14.14 14.91 -28.51
N ALA A 26 -13.02 15.65 -28.52
CA ALA A 26 -12.21 16.16 -27.39
C ALA A 26 -11.36 15.15 -26.57
N ILE A 27 -10.35 15.64 -25.81
CA ILE A 27 -9.79 14.97 -24.59
C ILE A 27 -10.99 14.33 -23.90
N PRO A 28 -10.97 13.00 -23.75
CA PRO A 28 -12.03 12.12 -24.22
C PRO A 28 -13.41 12.73 -23.96
N GLY A 29 -14.20 12.95 -25.01
CA GLY A 29 -15.65 13.15 -24.91
C GLY A 29 -16.38 11.90 -24.43
N GLY A 30 -15.93 11.34 -23.31
CA GLY A 30 -16.49 10.24 -22.54
C GLY A 30 -16.98 10.68 -21.16
N GLY A 31 -17.05 11.98 -20.88
CA GLY A 31 -17.53 12.46 -19.59
C GLY A 31 -16.66 12.00 -18.44
N THR A 32 -15.33 12.09 -18.55
CA THR A 32 -14.43 11.74 -17.45
C THR A 32 -14.21 12.92 -16.50
N PHE A 33 -14.04 14.14 -17.02
CA PHE A 33 -14.00 15.37 -16.23
C PHE A 33 -14.67 16.55 -16.97
N GLU A 34 -15.53 17.30 -16.29
CA GLU A 34 -16.16 18.52 -16.80
C GLU A 34 -15.29 19.74 -16.44
N LEU A 35 -14.93 20.49 -17.48
CA LEU A 35 -14.26 21.79 -17.37
C LEU A 35 -15.29 22.87 -17.64
N GLU A 36 -15.35 23.90 -16.81
CA GLU A 36 -16.31 24.99 -16.95
C GLU A 36 -16.21 25.59 -18.35
N THR A 37 -17.35 25.67 -19.03
CA THR A 37 -17.37 26.12 -20.42
C THR A 37 -17.06 27.62 -20.50
N GLY A 38 -15.94 27.98 -21.13
CA GLY A 38 -15.73 29.35 -21.61
C GLY A 38 -16.55 29.59 -22.89
N LEU A 39 -17.23 30.75 -22.98
CA LEU A 39 -17.98 31.26 -24.13
C LEU A 39 -19.35 30.60 -24.39
N GLY A 40 -20.29 30.82 -23.46
CA GLY A 40 -21.73 30.86 -23.78
C GLY A 40 -22.43 29.52 -24.04
N ASN A 41 -21.84 28.37 -23.68
CA ASN A 41 -22.55 27.10 -23.64
C ASN A 41 -22.92 26.73 -22.19
N ALA A 42 -23.78 27.54 -21.58
CA ALA A 42 -24.41 27.20 -20.31
C ALA A 42 -25.35 25.99 -20.49
N ASN A 43 -24.77 24.79 -20.43
CA ASN A 43 -25.36 23.51 -20.03
C ASN A 43 -24.43 22.35 -20.45
N ALA A 44 -23.38 22.08 -19.67
CA ALA A 44 -22.95 20.71 -19.49
C ALA A 44 -23.77 20.13 -18.32
N THR A 45 -25.01 19.73 -18.62
CA THR A 45 -25.75 18.82 -17.73
C THR A 45 -25.48 17.38 -18.17
N ASP A 46 -24.21 17.01 -18.35
CA ASP A 46 -23.89 15.58 -18.47
C ASP A 46 -23.85 15.05 -17.04
N GLU A 47 -24.99 14.48 -16.62
CA GLU A 47 -25.20 13.87 -15.29
C GLU A 47 -24.35 12.58 -15.11
N GLY A 48 -23.06 12.59 -15.45
CA GLY A 48 -22.18 11.43 -15.32
C GLY A 48 -20.68 11.68 -15.45
N ALA A 49 -20.22 12.93 -15.60
CA ALA A 49 -18.79 13.24 -15.58
C ALA A 49 -18.35 13.79 -14.23
N ASP A 50 -17.15 13.41 -13.78
CA ASP A 50 -16.55 14.04 -12.60
C ASP A 50 -16.32 15.52 -12.90
N ASP A 51 -16.31 16.32 -11.86
CA ASP A 51 -15.80 17.69 -11.89
C ASP A 51 -15.08 17.93 -10.56
N TRP A 52 -14.52 19.13 -10.41
CA TRP A 52 -13.93 19.54 -9.14
C TRP A 52 -14.96 19.60 -8.00
N GLN A 53 -16.27 19.76 -8.29
CA GLN A 53 -17.34 19.69 -7.30
C GLN A 53 -17.54 18.25 -6.78
N THR A 54 -17.40 17.26 -7.65
CA THR A 54 -17.52 15.82 -7.36
C THR A 54 -16.41 15.36 -6.44
N HIS A 55 -15.21 15.92 -6.61
CA HIS A 55 -14.05 15.68 -5.72
C HIS A 55 -14.16 16.37 -4.36
N CYS A 56 -15.13 17.27 -4.19
CA CYS A 56 -15.42 17.99 -2.94
C CYS A 56 -16.75 17.52 -2.34
N GLU A 57 -16.84 16.26 -1.87
CA GLU A 57 -18.06 15.79 -1.20
C GLU A 57 -18.39 16.68 0.02
N SER A 58 -19.68 16.96 0.20
CA SER A 58 -20.27 17.85 1.24
C SER A 58 -20.07 19.36 1.06
N ALA A 59 -19.55 19.82 -0.07
CA ALA A 59 -19.43 21.24 -0.36
C ALA A 59 -20.81 21.92 -0.46
N SER A 60 -21.21 22.67 0.56
CA SER A 60 -22.01 23.87 0.32
C SER A 60 -21.12 24.90 -0.37
N PRO A 61 -21.63 25.78 -1.25
CA PRO A 61 -20.84 26.88 -1.80
C PRO A 61 -19.97 27.60 -0.76
N GLY A 62 -18.65 27.57 -0.94
CA GLY A 62 -17.67 28.12 -0.01
C GLY A 62 -17.39 27.33 1.27
N GLY A 63 -17.78 26.06 1.33
CA GLY A 63 -17.41 25.14 2.40
C GLY A 63 -15.97 24.63 2.23
N PRO A 64 -15.36 24.05 3.27
CA PRO A 64 -14.09 23.35 3.09
C PRO A 64 -14.30 22.19 2.11
N CYS A 65 -13.50 22.12 1.05
CA CYS A 65 -13.43 20.92 0.22
C CYS A 65 -12.79 19.83 1.09
N ALA A 66 -13.61 18.89 1.56
CA ALA A 66 -13.09 17.66 2.12
C ALA A 66 -12.53 16.88 0.93
N ASN A 67 -11.24 17.01 0.69
CA ASN A 67 -10.53 16.31 -0.38
C ASN A 67 -10.73 14.80 -0.16
N ASN A 68 -11.77 14.24 -0.77
CA ASN A 68 -11.95 12.81 -0.78
C ASN A 68 -11.06 12.30 -1.91
N GLY A 69 -10.36 11.19 -1.65
CA GLY A 69 -9.83 10.38 -2.74
C GLY A 69 -10.97 9.87 -3.64
N PRO A 70 -10.67 9.12 -4.71
CA PRO A 70 -11.66 8.58 -5.65
C PRO A 70 -12.96 8.11 -4.97
N ASP A 71 -14.11 8.60 -5.44
CA ASP A 71 -15.43 8.25 -4.91
C ASP A 71 -15.71 6.75 -5.14
N PRO A 72 -15.94 5.93 -4.09
CA PRO A 72 -16.29 4.52 -4.25
C PRO A 72 -17.67 4.27 -4.89
N GLY A 73 -18.46 5.31 -5.16
CA GLY A 73 -19.84 5.25 -5.64
C GLY A 73 -20.09 5.68 -7.09
N ALA A 74 -19.09 6.23 -7.79
CA ALA A 74 -19.22 6.64 -9.19
C ALA A 74 -19.16 5.42 -10.15
N THR A 75 -19.86 5.52 -11.28
CA THR A 75 -20.04 4.39 -12.19
C THR A 75 -18.81 4.15 -13.06
N ALA A 76 -17.87 3.35 -12.57
CA ALA A 76 -16.96 2.41 -13.26
C ALA A 76 -16.10 2.82 -14.49
N ASP A 77 -16.24 4.00 -15.09
CA ASP A 77 -15.45 4.41 -16.26
C ASP A 77 -14.69 5.76 -16.07
N ALA A 78 -14.75 6.41 -14.89
CA ALA A 78 -14.21 7.76 -14.71
C ALA A 78 -13.71 8.13 -13.30
N ASP A 79 -13.21 7.20 -12.48
CA ASP A 79 -12.69 7.60 -11.15
C ASP A 79 -11.24 8.11 -11.26
N ALA A 80 -10.98 9.33 -10.79
CA ALA A 80 -9.61 9.83 -10.65
C ALA A 80 -8.80 8.92 -9.71
N PHE A 81 -7.66 8.38 -10.15
CA PHE A 81 -6.83 7.58 -9.26
C PHE A 81 -5.95 8.43 -8.33
N LEU A 82 -5.84 9.74 -8.61
CA LEU A 82 -5.09 10.70 -7.81
C LEU A 82 -5.71 12.10 -7.90
N PHE A 83 -5.91 12.76 -6.76
CA PHE A 83 -6.30 14.16 -6.66
C PHE A 83 -5.45 14.85 -5.60
N THR A 84 -4.87 16.01 -5.92
CA THR A 84 -4.10 16.78 -4.94
C THR A 84 -4.98 17.27 -3.79
N GLY A 85 -6.28 17.46 -4.05
CA GLY A 85 -7.10 18.35 -3.25
C GLY A 85 -7.00 19.80 -3.74
N ILE A 86 -7.92 20.65 -3.27
CA ILE A 86 -7.79 22.10 -3.46
C ILE A 86 -6.75 22.62 -2.46
N LYS A 87 -5.63 23.11 -2.98
CA LYS A 87 -4.53 23.66 -2.18
C LYS A 87 -4.64 25.15 -2.12
N ASP A 88 -4.83 25.66 -0.91
CA ASP A 88 -4.89 27.08 -0.64
C ASP A 88 -3.50 27.70 -0.60
N ASP A 89 -3.35 28.85 -1.25
CA ASP A 89 -2.30 29.81 -0.96
C ASP A 89 -2.94 31.00 -0.25
N PRO A 90 -3.01 30.98 1.09
CA PRO A 90 -3.58 32.09 1.83
C PRO A 90 -2.75 33.36 1.58
N SER A 91 -3.29 34.21 0.69
CA SER A 91 -2.68 35.47 0.24
C SER A 91 -2.05 36.30 1.39
N PRO A 92 -0.79 36.74 1.24
CA PRO A 92 0.26 36.18 0.38
C PRO A 92 1.49 35.70 1.17
N GLU A 93 1.76 34.39 1.10
CA GLU A 93 2.89 33.71 1.74
C GLU A 93 3.90 33.08 0.74
N SER A 94 3.62 32.96 -0.58
CA SER A 94 4.43 32.10 -1.48
C SER A 94 5.17 32.81 -2.65
N ILE A 95 5.86 33.94 -2.43
CA ILE A 95 6.55 34.65 -3.54
C ILE A 95 7.97 34.13 -3.88
N PHE A 96 8.25 33.88 -5.15
CA PHE A 96 9.61 33.65 -5.67
C PHE A 96 10.54 34.87 -5.47
N THR A 97 11.77 34.60 -5.01
CA THR A 97 12.80 35.61 -4.74
C THR A 97 13.69 35.88 -5.94
N GLY A 98 14.34 37.06 -6.00
CA GLY A 98 15.45 37.28 -6.93
C GLY A 98 15.13 37.18 -8.43
N GLY A 99 13.86 37.21 -8.82
CA GLY A 99 13.43 37.14 -10.23
C GLY A 99 13.70 35.80 -10.90
N ARG A 100 13.39 34.69 -10.19
CA ARG A 100 13.49 33.31 -10.70
C ARG A 100 12.72 33.11 -12.00
N LYS A 101 13.10 32.07 -12.75
CA LYS A 101 12.57 31.77 -14.09
C LYS A 101 12.50 30.27 -14.31
N ASP A 102 11.57 29.85 -15.13
CA ASP A 102 11.39 28.45 -15.57
C ASP A 102 12.63 27.84 -16.23
N ILE A 103 13.54 28.66 -16.77
CA ILE A 103 14.77 28.17 -17.44
C ILE A 103 15.91 27.84 -16.47
N GLN A 104 15.73 28.08 -15.18
CA GLN A 104 16.75 27.88 -14.15
C GLN A 104 16.59 26.51 -13.49
N LEU A 105 17.64 26.04 -12.83
CA LEU A 105 17.55 24.81 -12.05
C LEU A 105 16.71 25.05 -10.79
N ILE A 106 16.05 24.02 -10.29
CA ILE A 106 15.26 24.08 -9.05
C ILE A 106 16.14 24.50 -7.86
N GLU A 107 17.37 24.02 -7.78
CA GLU A 107 18.36 24.43 -6.77
C GLU A 107 18.70 25.93 -6.79
N ASP A 108 18.48 26.62 -7.92
CA ASP A 108 18.65 28.07 -8.01
C ASP A 108 17.40 28.83 -7.54
N TRP A 109 16.25 28.16 -7.46
CA TRP A 109 15.00 28.76 -7.02
C TRP A 109 15.03 29.08 -5.53
N GLY A 110 14.14 29.99 -5.12
CA GLY A 110 13.98 30.30 -3.72
C GLY A 110 12.75 31.17 -3.52
N HIS A 111 12.10 31.02 -2.38
CA HIS A 111 10.84 31.67 -2.06
C HIS A 111 10.91 32.34 -0.68
N LYS A 112 9.86 33.09 -0.36
CA LYS A 112 9.63 33.67 0.96
C LYS A 112 8.17 34.08 1.09
N ASP A 113 7.77 34.29 2.33
CA ASP A 113 6.53 35.00 2.63
C ASP A 113 6.66 36.48 2.29
N GLY A 114 5.65 37.01 1.58
CA GLY A 114 5.64 38.42 1.23
C GLY A 114 4.63 38.79 0.16
N SER A 115 4.53 40.09 -0.08
CA SER A 115 3.54 40.65 -1.00
C SER A 115 3.77 40.21 -2.45
N VAL A 116 2.82 39.44 -2.95
CA VAL A 116 2.65 39.11 -4.37
C VAL A 116 1.89 40.26 -5.04
N PRO A 117 2.22 40.64 -6.29
CA PRO A 117 1.39 41.59 -7.02
C PRO A 117 0.00 40.99 -7.26
N ASP A 118 -1.07 41.65 -6.82
CA ASP A 118 -2.45 41.12 -6.80
C ASP A 118 -2.91 40.38 -8.07
N LYS A 119 -2.46 40.81 -9.24
CA LYS A 119 -2.81 40.19 -10.53
C LYS A 119 -2.15 38.83 -10.79
N SER A 120 -1.14 38.49 -10.00
CA SER A 120 -0.35 37.25 -10.08
C SER A 120 -0.51 36.43 -8.80
N ASP A 121 -1.37 36.84 -7.88
CA ASP A 121 -1.60 36.18 -6.61
C ASP A 121 -2.59 35.02 -6.85
N ILE A 122 -2.11 33.79 -6.67
CA ILE A 122 -2.90 32.55 -6.73
C ILE A 122 -3.56 32.40 -5.37
N THR A 123 -4.86 32.04 -5.31
CA THR A 123 -5.46 31.75 -4.00
C THR A 123 -5.70 30.27 -3.78
N ASN A 124 -5.92 29.51 -4.85
CA ASN A 124 -5.99 28.06 -4.80
C ASN A 124 -5.47 27.44 -6.11
N ALA A 125 -4.95 26.21 -6.03
CA ALA A 125 -4.65 25.37 -7.19
C ALA A 125 -4.94 23.88 -6.92
N TYR A 126 -5.07 23.10 -7.99
CA TYR A 126 -5.26 21.65 -7.91
C TYR A 126 -4.78 20.93 -9.18
N ALA A 127 -4.58 19.62 -9.04
CA ALA A 127 -4.45 18.69 -10.16
C ALA A 127 -5.11 17.34 -9.82
N THR A 128 -5.64 16.67 -10.83
CA THR A 128 -6.23 15.32 -10.73
C THR A 128 -5.79 14.48 -11.94
N ALA A 129 -5.51 13.20 -11.73
CA ALA A 129 -5.06 12.27 -12.75
C ALA A 129 -6.05 11.13 -12.98
N TYR A 130 -6.23 10.79 -14.25
CA TYR A 130 -7.07 9.72 -14.74
C TYR A 130 -6.27 8.78 -15.63
N ASN A 131 -6.64 7.50 -15.59
CA ASN A 131 -6.22 6.52 -16.57
C ASN A 131 -7.35 6.34 -17.58
N ASP A 132 -7.29 7.06 -18.70
CA ASP A 132 -8.28 6.87 -19.77
C ASP A 132 -7.69 6.02 -20.88
N ASN A 133 -8.21 4.81 -21.07
CA ASN A 133 -7.79 3.89 -22.13
C ASN A 133 -6.27 3.60 -22.17
N GLY A 134 -5.57 3.72 -21.05
CA GLY A 134 -4.11 3.55 -20.95
C GLY A 134 -3.30 4.83 -21.21
N ASP A 135 -3.95 5.99 -21.29
CA ASP A 135 -3.33 7.33 -21.36
C ASP A 135 -3.48 8.08 -20.02
N LEU A 136 -2.40 8.74 -19.60
CA LEU A 136 -2.36 9.56 -18.39
C LEU A 136 -2.94 10.92 -18.74
N ILE A 137 -4.19 11.14 -18.35
CA ILE A 137 -4.87 12.42 -18.51
C ILE A 137 -4.80 13.15 -17.17
N VAL A 138 -4.34 14.39 -17.20
CA VAL A 138 -4.32 15.26 -16.02
C VAL A 138 -5.18 16.48 -16.27
N TYR A 139 -6.07 16.75 -15.34
CA TYR A 139 -6.78 18.03 -15.26
C TYR A 139 -6.20 18.86 -14.14
N PHE A 140 -6.03 20.15 -14.39
CA PHE A 140 -5.38 21.07 -13.47
C PHE A 140 -6.12 22.39 -13.47
N GLY A 141 -6.01 23.13 -12.39
CA GLY A 141 -6.60 24.46 -12.30
C GLY A 141 -6.00 25.32 -11.21
N ALA A 142 -6.24 26.62 -11.33
CA ALA A 142 -5.90 27.61 -10.33
C ALA A 142 -6.85 28.81 -10.44
N ASP A 143 -7.06 29.49 -9.32
CA ASP A 143 -7.75 30.77 -9.29
C ASP A 143 -6.78 31.93 -9.01
N ARG A 144 -7.20 33.16 -9.31
CA ARG A 144 -6.44 34.38 -9.02
C ARG A 144 -7.19 35.32 -8.08
N TYR A 145 -6.43 36.02 -7.23
CA TYR A 145 -6.95 36.99 -6.28
C TYR A 145 -7.60 38.22 -6.95
N ALA A 146 -6.99 38.74 -8.03
CA ALA A 146 -7.49 39.93 -8.72
C ALA A 146 -7.55 39.79 -10.24
N ASN A 147 -8.72 40.08 -10.81
CA ASN A 147 -8.88 40.25 -12.25
C ASN A 147 -8.47 41.66 -12.69
N VAL A 148 -7.16 41.90 -12.79
CA VAL A 148 -6.63 43.16 -13.34
C VAL A 148 -5.44 42.91 -14.26
N GLY A 149 -5.68 43.03 -15.56
CA GLY A 149 -4.66 42.90 -16.59
C GLY A 149 -4.35 41.45 -16.95
N ASP A 150 -3.33 41.26 -17.77
CA ASP A 150 -2.92 39.95 -18.28
C ASP A 150 -2.58 38.98 -17.14
N THR A 151 -3.04 37.72 -17.30
CA THR A 151 -2.64 36.58 -16.47
C THR A 151 -1.81 35.61 -17.29
N PHE A 152 -0.71 35.17 -16.69
CA PHE A 152 0.20 34.18 -17.25
C PHE A 152 0.41 33.12 -16.18
N MET A 153 -0.22 31.96 -16.37
CA MET A 153 -0.11 30.81 -15.48
C MET A 153 0.79 29.74 -16.11
N GLY A 154 1.45 28.99 -15.26
CA GLY A 154 2.17 27.77 -15.58
C GLY A 154 1.76 26.65 -14.65
N PHE A 155 1.75 25.43 -15.16
CA PHE A 155 1.46 24.22 -14.42
C PHE A 155 2.58 23.22 -14.70
N TRP A 156 3.45 23.03 -13.72
CA TRP A 156 4.53 22.05 -13.75
C TRP A 156 4.04 20.70 -13.24
N PHE A 157 4.46 19.65 -13.93
CA PHE A 157 4.42 18.26 -13.50
C PHE A 157 5.86 17.76 -13.46
N PHE A 158 6.39 17.56 -12.26
CA PHE A 158 7.78 17.16 -12.03
C PHE A 158 7.86 15.65 -11.82
N ARG A 159 8.92 15.04 -12.34
CA ARG A 159 9.24 13.63 -12.10
C ARG A 159 9.99 13.39 -10.80
N ASP A 160 10.56 14.46 -10.22
CA ASP A 160 11.14 14.43 -8.88
C ASP A 160 10.15 14.97 -7.83
N ALA A 161 10.37 14.62 -6.57
CA ALA A 161 9.66 15.17 -5.44
C ALA A 161 10.15 16.61 -5.17
N VAL A 162 9.69 17.56 -5.96
CA VAL A 162 9.99 19.00 -5.77
C VAL A 162 9.13 19.54 -4.65
N GLN A 163 9.76 20.20 -3.67
CA GLN A 163 9.08 20.80 -2.52
C GLN A 163 9.66 22.18 -2.18
N ALA A 164 8.82 23.07 -1.65
CA ALA A 164 9.25 24.34 -1.07
C ALA A 164 9.67 24.11 0.39
N GLU A 165 10.91 24.48 0.74
CA GLU A 165 11.49 24.18 2.05
C GLU A 165 11.28 25.35 3.04
N PRO A 166 11.15 25.08 4.35
CA PRO A 166 10.96 26.13 5.35
C PRO A 166 12.09 27.18 5.43
N ASP A 167 13.26 26.90 4.84
CA ASP A 167 14.38 27.83 4.79
C ASP A 167 14.34 28.80 3.59
N GLY A 168 13.31 28.70 2.74
CA GLY A 168 13.11 29.52 1.54
C GLY A 168 13.82 28.97 0.30
N SER A 169 14.37 27.76 0.33
CA SER A 169 14.90 27.04 -0.83
C SER A 169 13.87 26.08 -1.42
N PHE A 170 14.21 25.42 -2.53
CA PHE A 170 13.46 24.28 -3.06
C PHE A 170 14.33 23.03 -3.02
N SER A 171 13.74 21.90 -2.67
CA SER A 171 14.33 20.57 -2.82
C SER A 171 13.88 19.91 -4.13
N GLY A 172 14.55 18.81 -4.49
CA GLY A 172 14.39 18.14 -5.79
C GLY A 172 15.21 18.80 -6.90
N VAL A 173 15.24 18.14 -8.06
CA VAL A 173 15.93 18.60 -9.27
C VAL A 173 15.05 18.42 -10.49
N HIS A 174 15.30 19.22 -11.52
CA HIS A 174 14.66 18.97 -12.81
C HIS A 174 15.12 17.65 -13.43
N MET A 175 14.18 16.86 -13.91
CA MET A 175 14.44 15.65 -14.68
C MET A 175 14.06 15.83 -16.15
N ASP A 176 14.69 15.05 -17.03
CA ASP A 176 14.30 15.01 -18.44
C ASP A 176 12.83 14.58 -18.54
N GLY A 177 12.01 15.37 -19.23
CA GLY A 177 10.57 15.13 -19.33
C GLY A 177 9.71 15.68 -18.20
N ASP A 178 10.25 16.50 -17.28
CA ASP A 178 9.40 17.41 -16.50
C ASP A 178 8.60 18.27 -17.47
N THR A 179 7.30 18.44 -17.23
CA THR A 179 6.39 19.05 -18.19
C THR A 179 5.79 20.33 -17.63
N LEU A 180 5.88 21.42 -18.39
CA LEU A 180 5.28 22.71 -18.06
C LEU A 180 4.20 23.07 -19.07
N VAL A 181 2.97 23.22 -18.60
CA VAL A 181 1.84 23.72 -19.37
C VAL A 181 1.64 25.19 -19.07
N LEU A 182 1.69 26.01 -20.11
CA LEU A 182 1.57 27.46 -20.01
C LEU A 182 0.22 27.89 -20.52
N VAL A 183 -0.52 28.62 -19.69
CA VAL A 183 -1.85 29.12 -19.99
C VAL A 183 -1.83 30.63 -19.87
N ASN A 184 -1.84 31.31 -21.01
CA ASN A 184 -1.68 32.76 -21.11
C ASN A 184 -2.97 33.42 -21.57
N PHE A 185 -3.56 34.26 -20.73
CA PHE A 185 -4.76 35.04 -21.03
C PHE A 185 -4.46 36.54 -20.96
N PRO A 186 -3.98 37.14 -22.07
CA PRO A 186 -3.76 38.58 -22.15
C PRO A 186 -5.09 39.32 -22.35
N GLN A 187 -5.27 40.45 -21.65
CA GLN A 187 -6.49 41.27 -21.67
C GLN A 187 -6.37 42.49 -22.60
N ALA A 188 -5.25 42.65 -23.31
CA ALA A 188 -5.09 43.73 -24.28
C ALA A 188 -6.01 43.55 -25.50
N ASN A 189 -6.46 44.65 -26.12
CA ASN A 189 -7.31 44.59 -27.31
C ASN A 189 -6.63 43.80 -28.45
N ASN A 190 -7.32 42.79 -28.98
CA ASN A 190 -6.84 41.85 -30.00
C ASN A 190 -5.72 40.92 -29.54
N ALA A 191 -5.44 40.84 -28.24
CA ALA A 191 -4.59 39.81 -27.72
C ALA A 191 -5.32 38.46 -27.77
N VAL A 192 -4.54 37.42 -27.98
CA VAL A 192 -5.03 36.08 -28.27
C VAL A 192 -4.52 35.20 -27.14
N PRO A 193 -5.40 34.54 -26.37
CA PRO A 193 -4.96 33.60 -25.36
C PRO A 193 -4.20 32.44 -26.00
N GLU A 194 -3.17 31.96 -25.33
CA GLU A 194 -2.23 30.98 -25.86
C GLU A 194 -1.99 29.88 -24.83
N ILE A 195 -1.91 28.65 -25.33
CA ILE A 195 -1.41 27.51 -24.58
C ILE A 195 -0.11 27.00 -25.19
N ALA A 196 0.85 26.63 -24.35
CA ALA A 196 2.09 26.00 -24.79
C ALA A 196 2.52 24.91 -23.80
N VAL A 197 2.99 23.78 -24.32
CA VAL A 197 3.53 22.68 -23.54
C VAL A 197 5.02 22.57 -23.85
N VAL A 198 5.85 22.71 -22.81
CA VAL A 198 7.30 22.49 -22.92
C VAL A 198 7.73 21.39 -21.98
N VAL A 199 8.79 20.68 -22.36
CA VAL A 199 9.48 19.72 -21.48
C VAL A 199 10.86 20.24 -21.11
N TRP A 200 11.31 19.87 -19.92
CA TRP A 200 12.68 20.11 -19.50
C TRP A 200 13.63 19.24 -20.33
N ASP A 201 14.51 19.91 -21.08
CA ASP A 201 15.55 19.29 -21.92
C ASP A 201 16.85 20.09 -21.77
N PRO A 202 17.83 19.61 -20.99
CA PRO A 202 19.12 20.27 -20.78
C PRO A 202 19.94 20.50 -22.07
N SER A 203 19.61 19.81 -23.17
CA SER A 203 20.26 20.00 -24.46
C SER A 203 19.89 21.35 -25.11
N CYS A 204 18.76 21.93 -24.70
CA CYS A 204 18.33 23.25 -25.15
C CYS A 204 19.15 24.37 -24.50
N SER A 205 20.13 24.92 -25.22
CA SER A 205 20.96 26.01 -24.70
C SER A 205 20.31 27.41 -24.79
N LYS A 206 19.34 27.60 -25.70
CA LYS A 206 18.62 28.85 -25.95
C LYS A 206 17.42 28.62 -26.89
N ALA A 207 16.56 29.62 -27.02
CA ALA A 207 15.50 29.65 -28.02
C ALA A 207 16.06 29.47 -29.44
N ALA A 208 15.41 28.65 -30.25
CA ALA A 208 15.81 28.39 -31.64
C ALA A 208 15.72 29.66 -32.51
N ASN A 209 14.69 30.48 -32.27
CA ASN A 209 14.46 31.78 -32.90
C ASN A 209 13.46 32.60 -32.06
N ASN A 210 13.01 33.75 -32.54
CA ASN A 210 12.09 34.64 -31.79
C ASN A 210 10.64 34.11 -31.69
N ASN A 211 10.29 33.08 -32.46
CA ASN A 211 8.98 32.43 -32.46
C ASN A 211 9.14 30.91 -32.64
N PRO A 212 9.72 30.20 -31.65
CA PRO A 212 9.93 28.76 -31.71
C PRO A 212 8.65 28.03 -32.07
N GLN A 213 8.76 26.97 -32.88
CA GLN A 213 7.64 26.10 -33.25
C GLN A 213 7.77 24.76 -32.51
N PRO A 214 6.67 24.01 -32.33
CA PRO A 214 6.72 22.63 -31.87
C PRO A 214 7.86 21.83 -32.52
N GLY A 215 8.63 21.10 -31.70
CA GLY A 215 9.86 20.42 -32.10
C GLY A 215 11.14 21.27 -32.05
N GLN A 216 11.11 22.44 -31.40
CA GLN A 216 12.26 23.35 -31.26
C GLN A 216 12.47 23.78 -29.82
N CYS A 217 13.71 24.14 -29.46
CA CYS A 217 13.99 24.77 -28.17
C CYS A 217 13.24 26.11 -28.03
N ALA A 218 12.36 26.20 -27.04
CA ALA A 218 11.62 27.40 -26.66
C ALA A 218 12.51 28.40 -25.93
N ALA A 219 13.38 27.90 -25.04
CA ALA A 219 14.31 28.69 -24.26
C ALA A 219 15.51 27.83 -23.84
N LYS A 220 16.31 28.32 -22.88
CA LYS A 220 17.30 27.47 -22.22
C LYS A 220 16.54 26.42 -21.40
N ASN A 221 16.95 25.16 -21.48
CA ASN A 221 16.38 24.00 -20.81
C ASN A 221 14.92 23.65 -21.16
N LEU A 222 14.29 24.35 -22.09
CA LEU A 222 12.86 24.14 -22.42
C LEU A 222 12.70 23.80 -23.90
N PHE A 223 12.19 22.61 -24.19
CA PHE A 223 11.86 22.13 -25.54
C PHE A 223 10.35 22.22 -25.78
N LEU A 224 9.93 22.84 -26.90
CA LEU A 224 8.53 23.04 -27.22
C LEU A 224 7.91 21.78 -27.84
N ILE A 225 6.92 21.22 -27.15
CA ILE A 225 6.17 20.03 -27.60
C ILE A 225 4.93 20.46 -28.39
N ALA A 226 4.14 21.37 -27.85
CA ALA A 226 2.90 21.83 -28.46
C ALA A 226 2.66 23.32 -28.18
N SER A 227 2.00 24.03 -29.09
CA SER A 227 1.44 25.36 -28.82
C SER A 227 0.27 25.68 -29.74
N ALA A 228 -0.71 26.41 -29.21
CA ALA A 228 -1.88 26.87 -29.95
C ALA A 228 -2.42 28.21 -29.42
N ASP A 229 -3.03 28.95 -30.34
CA ASP A 229 -4.04 29.96 -30.02
C ASP A 229 -5.26 29.26 -29.40
N LEU A 230 -5.65 29.65 -28.19
CA LEU A 230 -6.80 29.09 -27.51
C LEU A 230 -8.10 29.37 -28.28
N ASN A 231 -8.28 30.55 -28.90
CA ASN A 231 -9.49 30.90 -29.66
C ASN A 231 -9.76 30.02 -30.90
N THR A 232 -8.76 29.30 -31.40
CA THR A 232 -8.87 28.53 -32.66
C THR A 232 -8.29 27.12 -32.59
N GLY A 233 -7.52 26.80 -31.55
CA GLY A 233 -6.64 25.64 -31.49
C GLY A 233 -6.86 24.71 -30.31
N ALA A 234 -7.18 25.27 -29.13
CA ALA A 234 -7.09 24.55 -27.85
C ALA A 234 -8.02 25.06 -26.72
N ILE A 235 -9.14 25.73 -27.05
CA ILE A 235 -10.26 25.86 -26.09
C ILE A 235 -10.85 24.46 -25.86
N CYS A 236 -11.07 24.09 -24.60
CA CYS A 236 -11.69 22.82 -24.29
C CYS A 236 -13.12 22.77 -24.84
N GLY A 237 -13.45 21.70 -25.58
CA GLY A 237 -14.77 21.53 -26.20
C GLY A 237 -15.00 22.30 -27.52
N SER A 238 -13.97 22.94 -28.10
CA SER A 238 -14.11 23.77 -29.31
C SER A 238 -14.03 23.02 -30.65
N GLY A 239 -13.63 21.75 -30.66
CA GLY A 239 -13.24 20.99 -31.85
C GLY A 239 -11.86 21.35 -32.41
N GLY A 240 -11.01 22.03 -31.63
CA GLY A 240 -9.69 22.51 -32.07
C GLY A 240 -8.66 21.39 -32.28
N PRO A 241 -7.66 21.57 -33.17
CA PRO A 241 -6.68 20.53 -33.53
C PRO A 241 -5.78 20.02 -32.40
N LEU A 242 -5.60 20.78 -31.32
CA LEU A 242 -4.80 20.35 -30.15
C LEU A 242 -5.65 20.01 -28.94
N GLN A 243 -6.97 20.21 -29.02
CA GLN A 243 -7.84 20.06 -27.86
C GLN A 243 -7.83 18.65 -27.26
N ASP A 244 -7.44 17.64 -28.06
CA ASP A 244 -7.42 16.21 -27.69
C ASP A 244 -6.12 15.85 -26.93
N ASP A 245 -5.11 16.72 -27.00
CA ASP A 245 -3.82 16.55 -26.32
C ASP A 245 -3.65 17.56 -25.18
N VAL A 246 -4.08 18.81 -25.37
CA VAL A 246 -4.02 19.86 -24.36
C VAL A 246 -5.05 20.96 -24.62
N CYS A 247 -5.73 21.43 -23.58
CA CYS A 247 -6.67 22.53 -23.68
C CYS A 247 -6.74 23.34 -22.38
N ALA A 248 -7.26 24.57 -22.45
CA ALA A 248 -7.56 25.37 -21.26
C ALA A 248 -8.75 26.30 -21.45
N ASN A 249 -9.45 26.55 -20.33
CA ASN A 249 -10.61 27.44 -20.23
C ASN A 249 -10.43 28.44 -19.08
N THR A 250 -11.27 29.48 -19.10
CA THR A 250 -11.48 30.38 -17.96
C THR A 250 -12.95 30.80 -17.94
N ASN A 251 -13.46 31.11 -16.75
CA ASN A 251 -14.86 31.46 -16.58
C ASN A 251 -15.21 32.80 -17.28
N ASP A 252 -16.22 32.79 -18.14
CA ASP A 252 -16.63 33.95 -18.95
C ASP A 252 -17.71 34.83 -18.29
N THR A 253 -18.16 34.42 -17.10
CA THR A 253 -19.14 35.08 -16.25
C THR A 253 -18.79 34.82 -14.78
N THR A 254 -19.45 35.50 -13.85
CA THR A 254 -19.28 35.18 -12.43
C THR A 254 -19.93 33.83 -12.12
N ILE A 255 -19.15 32.88 -11.62
CA ILE A 255 -19.60 31.53 -11.24
C ILE A 255 -19.41 31.31 -9.73
N THR A 256 -20.10 30.31 -9.18
CA THR A 256 -19.97 29.94 -7.76
C THR A 256 -18.66 29.22 -7.50
N SER A 257 -18.00 29.54 -6.39
CA SER A 257 -16.85 28.78 -5.89
C SER A 257 -17.31 27.79 -4.82
N TRP A 258 -16.82 26.55 -4.87
CA TRP A 258 -17.16 25.51 -3.91
C TRP A 258 -16.13 25.35 -2.80
N TRP A 259 -14.98 26.01 -2.93
CA TRP A 259 -14.02 26.22 -1.85
C TRP A 259 -14.06 27.67 -1.35
N PRO A 260 -13.45 27.98 -0.20
CA PRO A 260 -13.32 29.35 0.25
C PRO A 260 -12.53 30.18 -0.76
N TYR A 261 -13.17 31.21 -1.30
CA TYR A 261 -12.54 32.14 -2.24
C TYR A 261 -12.96 33.57 -1.91
N MET A 262 -12.00 34.49 -1.92
CA MET A 262 -12.27 35.91 -1.75
C MET A 262 -11.43 36.72 -2.73
N SER A 263 -12.09 37.26 -3.76
CA SER A 263 -11.43 38.18 -4.69
C SER A 263 -11.12 39.53 -4.03
N LYS A 264 -10.18 40.26 -4.63
CA LYS A 264 -9.87 41.65 -4.28
C LYS A 264 -11.08 42.59 -4.33
N ASP A 265 -12.01 42.36 -5.26
CA ASP A 265 -13.20 43.21 -5.45
C ASP A 265 -14.36 42.86 -4.50
N GLY A 266 -14.14 41.90 -3.58
CA GLY A 266 -15.06 41.57 -2.50
C GLY A 266 -16.12 40.51 -2.84
N PHE A 267 -15.96 39.80 -3.97
CA PHE A 267 -16.72 38.57 -4.21
C PHE A 267 -16.29 37.50 -3.22
N VAL A 268 -17.26 36.90 -2.54
CA VAL A 268 -17.07 35.83 -1.55
C VAL A 268 -17.69 34.56 -2.11
N ASN A 269 -16.90 33.48 -2.15
CA ASN A 269 -17.28 32.16 -2.66
C ASN A 269 -17.88 32.23 -4.08
N GLN A 270 -17.34 33.14 -4.90
CA GLN A 270 -17.70 33.34 -6.28
C GLN A 270 -16.45 33.75 -7.06
N PHE A 271 -16.17 33.06 -8.16
CA PHE A 271 -15.13 33.48 -9.10
C PHE A 271 -15.72 34.55 -10.01
N PRO A 272 -15.28 35.81 -9.94
CA PRO A 272 -15.68 36.82 -10.92
C PRO A 272 -15.10 36.48 -12.30
N TYR A 273 -15.59 37.14 -13.36
CA TYR A 273 -15.10 36.99 -14.74
C TYR A 273 -13.58 36.76 -14.81
N GLU A 274 -13.12 35.78 -15.60
CA GLU A 274 -11.71 35.43 -15.80
C GLU A 274 -10.89 35.27 -14.50
N SER A 275 -11.43 34.70 -13.43
CA SER A 275 -10.69 34.50 -12.17
C SER A 275 -10.40 33.04 -11.85
N PHE A 276 -10.97 32.11 -12.59
CA PHE A 276 -10.73 30.67 -12.47
C PHE A 276 -10.22 30.14 -13.80
N PHE A 277 -9.14 29.38 -13.76
CA PHE A 277 -8.47 28.81 -14.91
C PHE A 277 -8.32 27.32 -14.72
N GLU A 278 -8.61 26.57 -15.78
CA GLU A 278 -8.55 25.12 -15.76
C GLU A 278 -8.09 24.61 -17.13
N GLY A 279 -7.58 23.39 -17.15
CA GLY A 279 -7.17 22.75 -18.38
C GLY A 279 -7.02 21.25 -18.21
N GLY A 280 -6.91 20.59 -19.36
CA GLY A 280 -6.63 19.16 -19.46
C GLY A 280 -5.39 18.94 -20.31
N ILE A 281 -4.61 17.91 -19.98
CA ILE A 281 -3.45 17.47 -20.76
C ILE A 281 -3.39 15.94 -20.81
N ASN A 282 -3.18 15.38 -22.00
CA ASN A 282 -2.80 13.99 -22.19
C ASN A 282 -1.27 13.88 -22.17
N LEU A 283 -0.73 13.53 -21.00
CA LEU A 283 0.73 13.41 -20.81
C LEU A 283 1.29 12.22 -21.58
N THR A 284 0.56 11.11 -21.67
CA THR A 284 0.99 9.94 -22.45
C THR A 284 1.24 10.30 -23.92
N ASN A 285 0.31 11.03 -24.56
CA ASN A 285 0.44 11.39 -25.97
C ASN A 285 1.49 12.46 -26.23
N LEU A 286 1.61 13.46 -25.34
CA LEU A 286 2.52 14.59 -25.57
C LEU A 286 3.95 14.32 -25.14
N VAL A 287 4.15 13.63 -24.02
CA VAL A 287 5.47 13.47 -23.38
C VAL A 287 5.87 12.02 -23.14
N GLY A 288 4.95 11.08 -23.40
CA GLY A 288 5.16 9.65 -23.18
C GLY A 288 4.85 9.20 -21.76
N ASN A 289 4.88 7.89 -21.55
CA ASN A 289 4.64 7.31 -20.22
C ASN A 289 5.79 7.65 -19.27
N GLY A 290 5.43 8.05 -18.05
CA GLY A 290 6.38 8.39 -17.00
C GLY A 290 5.65 8.70 -15.71
N CYS A 291 6.37 8.59 -14.60
CA CYS A 291 5.86 8.95 -13.29
C CYS A 291 6.20 10.40 -12.99
N PHE A 292 5.18 11.13 -12.57
CA PHE A 292 5.26 12.41 -11.91
C PHE A 292 5.09 12.21 -10.41
N SER A 293 5.79 13.04 -9.63
CA SER A 293 5.84 13.01 -8.18
C SER A 293 5.37 14.31 -7.53
N SER A 294 5.45 15.44 -8.23
CA SER A 294 4.89 16.69 -7.73
C SER A 294 4.29 17.58 -8.82
N PHE A 295 3.37 18.42 -8.38
CA PHE A 295 2.64 19.41 -9.18
C PHE A 295 2.94 20.81 -8.63
N MET A 296 3.10 21.79 -9.53
CA MET A 296 3.15 23.19 -9.14
C MET A 296 2.35 24.07 -10.11
N ALA A 297 1.42 24.86 -9.58
CA ALA A 297 0.89 26.03 -10.29
C ALA A 297 1.79 27.24 -10.01
N GLU A 298 2.14 28.03 -11.04
CA GLU A 298 2.94 29.25 -10.92
C GLU A 298 2.32 30.43 -11.68
N THR A 299 2.66 31.65 -11.26
CA THR A 299 2.43 32.85 -12.07
C THR A 299 3.70 33.61 -12.40
N ARG A 300 3.65 34.39 -13.49
CA ARG A 300 4.82 35.11 -14.02
C ARG A 300 4.50 36.47 -14.61
N SER A 301 5.57 37.24 -14.83
CA SER A 301 5.44 38.64 -15.27
C SER A 301 4.99 38.84 -16.72
N SER A 302 5.07 37.81 -17.58
CA SER A 302 4.74 37.87 -19.02
C SER A 302 4.65 36.47 -19.63
N SER A 303 4.08 36.31 -20.82
CA SER A 303 4.06 35.05 -21.59
C SER A 303 5.44 34.52 -22.02
N SER A 304 6.51 35.28 -21.84
CA SER A 304 7.88 34.85 -22.14
C SER A 304 8.33 33.70 -21.24
N PHE A 305 8.91 32.65 -21.82
CA PHE A 305 9.61 31.57 -21.09
C PHE A 305 10.78 32.05 -20.21
N THR A 306 11.20 33.31 -20.33
CA THR A 306 12.27 33.90 -19.51
C THR A 306 11.77 35.00 -18.56
N ALA A 307 10.45 35.04 -18.36
CA ALA A 307 9.77 35.93 -17.43
C ALA A 307 10.17 35.64 -15.99
N ALA A 308 10.06 36.66 -15.13
CA ALA A 308 10.25 36.46 -13.71
C ALA A 308 8.99 35.82 -13.12
N LEU A 309 9.18 34.68 -12.45
CA LEU A 309 8.20 34.01 -11.62
C LEU A 309 7.74 34.94 -10.48
N LYS A 310 6.53 34.69 -10.00
CA LYS A 310 5.83 35.45 -8.97
C LYS A 310 5.38 34.50 -7.89
N ASP A 311 4.22 33.91 -8.04
CA ASP A 311 3.55 33.13 -7.00
C ASP A 311 3.57 31.64 -7.34
N PHE A 312 3.34 30.78 -6.35
CA PHE A 312 3.18 29.35 -6.62
C PHE A 312 2.33 28.59 -5.59
N VAL A 313 1.69 27.53 -6.04
CA VAL A 313 1.14 26.48 -5.19
C VAL A 313 1.82 25.18 -5.58
N ILE A 314 2.37 24.43 -4.62
CA ILE A 314 3.07 23.17 -4.87
C ILE A 314 2.53 22.07 -3.97
N ASP A 315 2.37 20.86 -4.51
CA ASP A 315 2.05 19.66 -3.73
C ASP A 315 2.63 18.40 -4.37
N SER A 316 2.63 17.31 -3.60
CA SER A 316 2.80 15.95 -4.09
C SER A 316 1.74 15.58 -5.15
N PHE A 317 2.16 14.81 -6.14
CA PHE A 317 1.36 14.34 -7.26
C PHE A 317 1.92 13.01 -7.77
N GLU A 318 1.95 12.01 -6.88
CA GLU A 318 2.56 10.70 -7.11
C GLU A 318 1.69 9.82 -8.04
N THR A 319 1.89 9.96 -9.34
CA THR A 319 1.15 9.20 -10.37
C THR A 319 1.52 7.71 -10.44
N CYS A 320 2.57 7.30 -9.74
CA CYS A 320 3.00 5.92 -9.61
C CYS A 320 3.15 5.54 -8.15
N SER A 321 2.49 4.46 -7.75
CA SER A 321 2.49 3.99 -6.37
C SER A 321 2.39 2.46 -6.34
N ILE A 322 2.95 1.89 -5.29
CA ILE A 322 2.75 0.49 -4.93
C ILE A 322 2.23 0.43 -3.51
N ASP A 323 1.36 -0.53 -3.23
CA ASP A 323 0.92 -0.87 -1.89
C ASP A 323 1.28 -2.33 -1.60
N VAL A 324 1.68 -2.62 -0.36
CA VAL A 324 1.92 -3.98 0.11
C VAL A 324 0.97 -4.34 1.25
N THR A 325 0.52 -5.59 1.26
CA THR A 325 -0.26 -6.15 2.38
C THR A 325 0.52 -7.27 3.03
N LYS A 326 0.31 -7.51 4.33
CA LYS A 326 0.95 -8.60 5.07
C LYS A 326 -0.06 -9.33 5.94
N ASN A 327 0.10 -10.65 6.02
CA ASN A 327 -0.57 -11.54 6.94
C ASN A 327 0.45 -12.55 7.50
N CYS A 328 0.60 -12.57 8.83
CA CYS A 328 1.42 -13.53 9.56
C CYS A 328 0.53 -14.55 10.28
N ALA A 329 0.67 -15.83 9.95
CA ALA A 329 -0.25 -16.87 10.41
C ALA A 329 0.44 -18.21 10.71
N ASN A 330 -0.38 -19.18 11.15
CA ASN A 330 -0.03 -20.59 11.28
C ASN A 330 1.25 -20.89 12.07
N PRO A 331 1.37 -20.45 13.34
CA PRO A 331 2.54 -20.74 14.15
C PRO A 331 2.75 -22.24 14.27
N GLN A 332 3.91 -22.74 13.84
CA GLN A 332 4.31 -24.13 13.98
C GLN A 332 5.52 -24.23 14.90
N LEU A 333 5.48 -25.19 15.82
CA LEU A 333 6.63 -25.51 16.65
C LEU A 333 7.64 -26.35 15.86
N ASN A 334 8.89 -25.89 15.78
CA ASN A 334 10.01 -26.69 15.32
C ASN A 334 10.67 -27.40 16.50
N ASN A 335 10.24 -28.62 16.80
CA ASN A 335 10.74 -29.45 17.90
C ASN A 335 12.25 -29.79 17.81
N ALA A 336 12.92 -29.55 16.67
CA ALA A 336 14.34 -29.86 16.52
C ALA A 336 15.27 -28.79 17.12
N ASN A 337 14.79 -27.56 17.28
CA ASN A 337 15.61 -26.41 17.64
C ASN A 337 14.88 -25.36 18.47
N ASP A 338 13.70 -25.69 19.01
CA ASP A 338 12.91 -24.82 19.89
C ASP A 338 12.64 -23.44 19.25
N MET A 339 12.23 -23.45 17.97
CA MET A 339 11.86 -22.26 17.22
C MET A 339 10.40 -22.30 16.77
N ILE A 340 9.85 -21.14 16.44
CA ILE A 340 8.50 -20.96 15.90
C ILE A 340 8.64 -20.57 14.44
N ILE A 341 7.97 -21.30 13.55
CA ILE A 341 7.88 -20.98 12.13
C ILE A 341 6.51 -20.35 11.91
N TYR A 342 6.48 -19.22 11.22
CA TYR A 342 5.25 -18.56 10.77
C TYR A 342 5.16 -18.59 9.25
N ASP A 343 3.94 -18.76 8.75
CA ASP A 343 3.62 -18.52 7.35
C ASP A 343 3.40 -17.01 7.15
N ILE A 344 4.13 -16.42 6.21
CA ILE A 344 3.98 -15.04 5.79
C ILE A 344 3.37 -15.00 4.40
N THR A 345 2.29 -14.24 4.26
CA THR A 345 1.59 -14.08 2.99
C THR A 345 1.23 -12.61 2.78
N GLY A 346 1.04 -12.20 1.53
CA GLY A 346 0.65 -10.83 1.22
C GLY A 346 0.54 -10.57 -0.27
N SER A 347 0.28 -9.31 -0.62
CA SER A 347 0.18 -8.84 -2.00
C SER A 347 0.93 -7.54 -2.20
N VAL A 348 1.60 -7.39 -3.34
CA VAL A 348 2.03 -6.10 -3.88
C VAL A 348 1.03 -5.69 -4.96
N ILE A 349 0.49 -4.48 -4.85
CA ILE A 349 -0.51 -3.91 -5.74
C ILE A 349 0.09 -2.67 -6.38
N ASN A 350 0.04 -2.55 -7.70
CA ASN A 350 0.39 -1.30 -8.37
C ASN A 350 -0.86 -0.44 -8.48
N ASN A 351 -0.98 0.56 -7.61
CA ASN A 351 -2.10 1.52 -7.60
C ASN A 351 -1.82 2.76 -8.46
N GLY A 352 -0.65 2.83 -9.10
CA GLY A 352 -0.28 3.87 -10.05
C GLY A 352 -0.79 3.63 -11.47
N PHE A 353 -0.56 4.64 -12.31
CA PHE A 353 -0.93 4.63 -13.72
C PHE A 353 -0.05 3.69 -14.58
N GLY A 354 1.26 3.75 -14.36
CA GLY A 354 2.25 3.06 -15.20
C GLY A 354 2.61 1.67 -14.69
N THR A 355 3.11 0.81 -15.57
CA THR A 355 3.76 -0.43 -15.17
C THR A 355 4.96 -0.15 -14.28
N VAL A 356 5.05 -0.83 -13.14
CA VAL A 356 6.25 -0.85 -12.30
C VAL A 356 7.07 -2.11 -12.58
N TYR A 357 8.35 -2.09 -12.27
CA TYR A 357 9.34 -3.11 -12.63
C TYR A 357 10.16 -3.55 -11.41
N ASP A 358 10.85 -4.68 -11.54
CA ASP A 358 11.84 -5.14 -10.57
C ASP A 358 11.30 -5.25 -9.13
N ILE A 359 10.17 -5.94 -8.96
CA ILE A 359 9.48 -6.01 -7.67
C ILE A 359 10.30 -6.84 -6.70
N VAL A 360 10.58 -6.28 -5.52
CA VAL A 360 11.32 -6.94 -4.45
C VAL A 360 10.55 -6.83 -3.15
N VAL A 361 10.34 -7.96 -2.48
CA VAL A 361 9.74 -8.05 -1.15
C VAL A 361 10.79 -8.52 -0.16
N THR A 362 10.91 -7.78 0.94
CA THR A 362 11.80 -8.11 2.07
C THR A 362 11.02 -8.05 3.37
N ASP A 363 11.53 -8.67 4.43
CA ASP A 363 10.80 -8.83 5.70
C ASP A 363 11.69 -8.56 6.90
N ASN A 364 11.06 -8.20 8.01
CA ASN A 364 11.69 -8.09 9.31
C ASN A 364 10.74 -8.59 10.42
N PRO A 365 10.99 -9.76 11.03
CA PRO A 365 12.18 -10.61 10.86
C PRO A 365 12.37 -11.17 9.43
N ALA A 366 13.62 -11.34 9.00
CA ALA A 366 13.92 -11.76 7.63
C ALA A 366 13.30 -13.11 7.29
N PHE A 367 12.78 -13.23 6.06
CA PHE A 367 12.34 -14.50 5.51
C PHE A 367 13.42 -15.57 5.63
N ASP A 368 12.97 -16.81 5.84
CA ASP A 368 13.83 -17.97 5.77
C ASP A 368 14.46 -18.08 4.37
N SER A 369 15.72 -18.50 4.30
CA SER A 369 16.45 -18.56 3.04
C SER A 369 15.74 -19.48 2.04
N GLY A 370 15.26 -18.89 0.93
CA GLY A 370 14.63 -19.61 -0.17
C GLY A 370 13.15 -19.95 0.07
N SER A 371 12.50 -19.34 1.06
CA SER A 371 11.07 -19.51 1.30
C SER A 371 10.19 -18.55 0.49
N LEU A 372 10.73 -17.41 0.05
CA LEU A 372 9.97 -16.41 -0.70
C LEU A 372 9.67 -16.88 -2.12
N ASP A 373 8.38 -16.98 -2.42
CA ASP A 373 7.82 -17.24 -3.75
C ASP A 373 6.84 -16.14 -4.14
N TYR A 374 6.83 -15.78 -5.42
CA TYR A 374 5.84 -14.89 -6.04
C TYR A 374 4.80 -15.70 -6.81
N VAL A 375 3.52 -15.43 -6.56
CA VAL A 375 2.39 -16.24 -7.00
C VAL A 375 1.21 -15.39 -7.44
N GLN A 376 0.26 -16.01 -8.15
CA GLN A 376 -0.99 -15.35 -8.53
C GLN A 376 -1.89 -15.15 -7.31
N CYS A 377 -2.49 -13.97 -7.14
CA CYS A 377 -3.35 -13.70 -5.97
C CYS A 377 -4.64 -14.52 -5.91
N ASN A 378 -5.10 -15.07 -7.03
CA ASN A 378 -6.26 -15.98 -7.08
C ASN A 378 -5.88 -17.47 -6.96
N ASP A 379 -4.59 -17.79 -6.98
CA ASP A 379 -4.05 -19.14 -6.86
C ASP A 379 -2.61 -19.11 -6.33
N LEU A 380 -2.47 -19.25 -5.01
CA LEU A 380 -1.17 -19.18 -4.31
C LEU A 380 -0.21 -20.33 -4.64
N LEU A 381 -0.55 -21.22 -5.58
CA LEU A 381 0.32 -22.30 -6.05
C LEU A 381 0.90 -22.03 -7.44
N THR A 382 0.38 -21.05 -8.17
CA THR A 382 0.82 -20.73 -9.53
C THR A 382 1.84 -19.60 -9.48
N PRO A 383 3.11 -19.84 -9.88
CA PRO A 383 4.13 -18.80 -9.88
C PRO A 383 3.80 -17.64 -10.82
N GLN A 384 4.12 -16.42 -10.39
CA GLN A 384 4.02 -15.19 -11.18
C GLN A 384 5.38 -14.50 -11.18
N SER A 385 5.81 -13.97 -12.33
CA SER A 385 7.08 -13.25 -12.40
C SER A 385 6.98 -11.88 -11.72
N PRO A 386 7.94 -11.49 -10.85
CA PRO A 386 8.01 -10.16 -10.26
C PRO A 386 8.72 -9.12 -11.14
N ASP A 387 9.04 -9.44 -12.40
CA ASP A 387 9.77 -8.53 -13.29
C ASP A 387 9.01 -7.24 -13.59
N SER A 388 7.67 -7.31 -13.67
CA SER A 388 6.83 -6.15 -13.92
C SER A 388 5.38 -6.37 -13.46
N LEU A 389 4.71 -5.27 -13.12
CA LEU A 389 3.31 -5.24 -12.71
C LEU A 389 2.60 -4.04 -13.32
N ALA A 390 1.63 -4.29 -14.20
CA ALA A 390 0.85 -3.23 -14.84
C ALA A 390 0.03 -2.43 -13.81
N GLY A 391 -0.36 -1.19 -14.15
CA GLY A 391 -1.26 -0.39 -13.33
C GLY A 391 -2.57 -1.14 -13.03
N GLY A 392 -3.00 -1.11 -11.78
CA GLY A 392 -4.16 -1.83 -11.25
C GLY A 392 -3.97 -3.34 -11.08
N ALA A 393 -2.83 -3.91 -11.47
CA ALA A 393 -2.53 -5.33 -11.27
C ALA A 393 -1.95 -5.61 -9.89
N SER A 394 -2.04 -6.86 -9.45
CA SER A 394 -1.41 -7.35 -8.22
C SER A 394 -0.59 -8.62 -8.45
N ILE A 395 0.39 -8.82 -7.57
CA ILE A 395 1.16 -10.04 -7.42
C ILE A 395 1.15 -10.43 -5.94
N CYS A 396 0.97 -11.71 -5.63
CA CYS A 396 1.00 -12.18 -4.26
C CYS A 396 2.33 -12.84 -3.94
N TYR A 397 2.66 -12.90 -2.67
CA TYR A 397 3.86 -13.59 -2.21
C TYR A 397 3.54 -14.50 -1.02
N THR A 398 4.32 -15.57 -0.93
CA THR A 398 4.31 -16.51 0.20
C THR A 398 5.73 -16.72 0.67
N ALA A 399 5.94 -16.77 1.98
CA ALA A 399 7.23 -17.04 2.59
C ALA A 399 7.03 -17.66 3.97
N THR A 400 8.13 -18.07 4.59
CA THR A 400 8.17 -18.39 6.02
C THR A 400 9.19 -17.52 6.72
N THR A 401 8.94 -17.23 7.99
CA THR A 401 9.92 -16.63 8.88
C THR A 401 10.03 -17.46 10.15
N THR A 402 11.26 -17.65 10.64
CA THR A 402 11.53 -18.45 11.83
C THR A 402 12.07 -17.58 12.96
N VAL A 403 11.45 -17.65 14.14
CA VAL A 403 11.86 -16.89 15.33
C VAL A 403 12.05 -17.79 16.55
N THR A 404 12.69 -17.27 17.59
CA THR A 404 12.86 -18.00 18.86
C THR A 404 11.56 -17.98 19.68
N LEU A 405 11.41 -18.92 20.63
CA LEU A 405 10.26 -18.95 21.55
C LEU A 405 10.09 -17.67 22.37
N ALA A 406 11.17 -16.95 22.65
CA ALA A 406 11.11 -15.66 23.35
C ALA A 406 10.37 -14.58 22.54
N ASN A 407 10.25 -14.77 21.22
CA ASN A 407 9.54 -13.90 20.28
C ASN A 407 8.19 -14.51 19.86
N ASN A 408 7.57 -15.35 20.70
CA ASN A 408 6.21 -15.83 20.45
C ASN A 408 5.24 -14.63 20.37
N GLY A 409 4.45 -14.56 19.29
CA GLY A 409 3.57 -13.43 19.02
C GLY A 409 4.28 -12.14 18.61
N THR A 410 5.41 -12.24 17.92
CA THR A 410 6.19 -11.06 17.49
C THR A 410 5.44 -10.19 16.48
N SER A 411 5.79 -8.91 16.43
CA SER A 411 5.40 -8.03 15.34
C SER A 411 6.34 -8.23 14.16
N ASP A 412 5.79 -8.11 12.97
CA ASP A 412 6.49 -8.43 11.74
C ASP A 412 6.15 -7.39 10.66
N THR A 413 7.14 -6.94 9.88
CA THR A 413 7.01 -5.88 8.87
C THR A 413 7.63 -6.31 7.54
N VAL A 414 6.81 -6.29 6.49
CA VAL A 414 7.24 -6.42 5.10
C VAL A 414 7.49 -5.05 4.49
N THR A 415 8.52 -4.97 3.65
CA THR A 415 8.77 -3.85 2.73
C THR A 415 8.76 -4.38 1.30
N ALA A 416 7.91 -3.79 0.44
CA ALA A 416 7.97 -3.98 -1.00
C ALA A 416 8.65 -2.78 -1.67
N THR A 417 9.45 -3.03 -2.71
CA THR A 417 9.98 -2.00 -3.60
C THR A 417 9.72 -2.37 -5.06
N ALA A 418 9.62 -1.37 -5.92
CA ALA A 418 9.54 -1.52 -7.37
C ALA A 418 10.10 -0.26 -8.04
N ASN A 419 10.56 -0.34 -9.28
CA ASN A 419 11.02 0.80 -10.05
C ASN A 419 9.93 1.27 -11.00
N SER A 420 9.76 2.58 -11.19
CA SER A 420 8.87 3.08 -12.23
C SER A 420 9.46 3.00 -13.64
N VAL A 421 10.77 2.82 -13.74
CA VAL A 421 11.49 2.54 -15.00
C VAL A 421 12.25 1.23 -14.87
N ASP A 422 12.13 0.38 -15.89
CA ASP A 422 12.78 -0.93 -15.96
C ASP A 422 14.29 -0.83 -15.75
N ASN A 423 14.82 -1.57 -14.76
CA ASN A 423 16.22 -1.61 -14.38
C ASN A 423 16.83 -0.25 -13.93
N ASP A 424 16.01 0.69 -13.44
CA ASP A 424 16.48 1.97 -12.91
C ASP A 424 16.16 2.18 -11.41
N PRO A 425 17.11 1.87 -10.50
CA PRO A 425 16.90 2.00 -9.07
C PRO A 425 16.79 3.45 -8.59
N SER A 426 17.07 4.45 -9.42
CA SER A 426 16.85 5.86 -9.06
C SER A 426 15.37 6.25 -9.06
N THR A 427 14.52 5.39 -9.62
CA THR A 427 13.07 5.58 -9.78
C THR A 427 12.25 4.70 -8.83
N GLN A 428 12.89 4.26 -7.74
CA GLN A 428 12.35 3.28 -6.81
C GLN A 428 11.19 3.85 -5.97
N LEU A 429 10.09 3.12 -6.00
CA LEU A 429 8.93 3.22 -5.12
C LEU A 429 9.11 2.24 -3.96
N SER A 430 8.52 2.54 -2.81
CA SER A 430 8.50 1.63 -1.67
C SER A 430 7.22 1.75 -0.86
N ASP A 431 6.75 0.63 -0.32
CA ASP A 431 5.70 0.62 0.70
C ASP A 431 5.99 -0.45 1.77
N THR A 432 5.38 -0.30 2.94
CA THR A 432 5.57 -1.20 4.09
C THR A 432 4.25 -1.57 4.75
N ALA A 433 4.11 -2.84 5.12
CA ALA A 433 2.97 -3.33 5.89
C ALA A 433 3.41 -4.14 7.11
N GLY A 434 2.71 -3.96 8.22
CA GLY A 434 2.97 -4.67 9.47
C GLY A 434 1.81 -5.58 9.87
N ASP A 435 2.13 -6.69 10.52
CA ASP A 435 1.17 -7.56 11.19
C ASP A 435 1.74 -8.06 12.53
N THR A 436 0.87 -8.54 13.43
CA THR A 436 1.29 -9.21 14.67
C THR A 436 0.99 -10.69 14.56
N CYS A 437 2.04 -11.50 14.56
CA CYS A 437 1.92 -12.94 14.46
C CYS A 437 1.14 -13.50 15.67
N PRO A 438 0.28 -14.52 15.47
CA PRO A 438 -0.47 -15.14 16.57
C PRO A 438 0.45 -15.95 17.50
N ASN A 439 0.10 -16.07 18.78
CA ASN A 439 0.88 -16.89 19.70
C ASN A 439 0.77 -18.39 19.38
N LEU A 440 1.91 -19.07 19.26
CA LEU A 440 1.99 -20.53 19.28
C LEU A 440 1.29 -21.07 20.53
N GLN A 441 0.36 -22.01 20.34
CA GLN A 441 -0.29 -22.76 21.41
C GLN A 441 0.26 -24.19 21.41
N VAL A 442 0.59 -24.70 22.59
CA VAL A 442 1.09 -26.06 22.82
C VAL A 442 0.20 -26.75 23.86
N SER A 443 0.14 -28.08 23.79
CA SER A 443 -0.57 -28.97 24.71
C SER A 443 0.43 -29.97 25.32
N PRO A 444 1.32 -29.54 26.23
CA PRO A 444 2.26 -30.41 26.91
C PRO A 444 1.54 -31.35 27.87
N ASP A 445 1.97 -32.61 27.93
CA ASP A 445 1.36 -33.63 28.77
C ASP A 445 2.35 -34.75 29.14
N LEU A 446 2.09 -35.42 30.27
CA LEU A 446 2.90 -36.53 30.76
C LEU A 446 2.02 -37.74 31.06
N SER A 447 2.60 -38.93 30.99
CA SER A 447 2.07 -40.11 31.65
C SER A 447 3.16 -40.78 32.49
N VAL A 448 2.77 -41.38 33.59
CA VAL A 448 3.66 -42.23 34.39
C VAL A 448 2.96 -43.56 34.65
N ASP A 449 3.69 -44.66 34.56
CA ASP A 449 3.23 -45.97 34.99
C ASP A 449 4.10 -46.50 36.11
N LYS A 450 3.53 -47.28 37.01
CA LYS A 450 4.22 -47.86 38.15
C LYS A 450 3.92 -49.34 38.28
N SER A 451 4.99 -50.10 38.41
CA SER A 451 4.98 -51.51 38.77
C SER A 451 5.84 -51.75 39.99
N CYS A 452 5.51 -52.78 40.77
CA CYS A 452 6.33 -53.19 41.89
C CYS A 452 6.24 -54.68 42.19
N TYR A 453 7.26 -55.21 42.87
CA TYR A 453 7.27 -56.57 43.41
C TYR A 453 8.09 -56.62 44.69
N THR A 454 7.80 -57.60 45.55
CA THR A 454 8.52 -57.82 46.80
C THR A 454 9.59 -58.89 46.65
N ASP A 455 10.72 -58.71 47.31
CA ASP A 455 11.77 -59.71 47.51
C ASP A 455 12.14 -59.79 49.00
N LEU A 456 12.94 -60.79 49.37
CA LEU A 456 13.49 -60.94 50.71
C LEU A 456 15.00 -60.68 50.68
N ASP A 457 15.46 -59.76 51.53
CA ASP A 457 16.88 -59.45 51.68
C ASP A 457 17.37 -59.69 53.11
N ILE A 458 18.69 -59.79 53.31
CA ILE A 458 19.34 -59.94 54.61
C ILE A 458 20.04 -58.64 54.99
N VAL A 459 19.38 -57.84 55.83
CA VAL A 459 19.92 -56.58 56.35
C VAL A 459 20.21 -56.73 57.85
N GLY A 460 21.46 -56.49 58.25
CA GLY A 460 21.88 -56.59 59.66
C GLY A 460 21.68 -57.99 60.29
N GLY A 461 21.72 -59.06 59.48
CA GLY A 461 21.52 -60.44 59.92
C GLY A 461 20.06 -60.85 60.15
N LYS A 462 19.09 -60.02 59.73
CA LYS A 462 17.66 -60.31 59.73
C LYS A 462 17.15 -60.43 58.30
N VAL A 463 16.18 -61.32 58.07
CA VAL A 463 15.41 -61.32 56.82
C VAL A 463 14.43 -60.16 56.88
N VAL A 464 14.50 -59.27 55.89
CA VAL A 464 13.64 -58.10 55.73
C VAL A 464 12.94 -58.17 54.37
N VAL A 465 11.79 -57.51 54.26
CA VAL A 465 11.11 -57.35 52.97
C VAL A 465 11.76 -56.18 52.24
N GLN A 466 12.15 -56.40 50.99
CA GLN A 466 12.52 -55.34 50.07
C GLN A 466 11.39 -55.16 49.05
N VAL A 467 10.95 -53.94 48.85
CA VAL A 467 10.04 -53.61 47.76
C VAL A 467 10.88 -53.03 46.62
N ASN A 468 10.77 -53.64 45.44
CA ASN A 468 11.39 -53.18 44.21
C ASN A 468 10.31 -52.49 43.36
N VAL A 469 10.62 -51.29 42.89
CA VAL A 469 9.70 -50.46 42.12
C VAL A 469 10.33 -50.13 40.77
N SER A 470 9.52 -50.05 39.74
CA SER A 470 9.93 -49.68 38.40
C SER A 470 8.77 -49.07 37.64
N GLY A 471 9.09 -48.38 36.56
CA GLY A 471 8.09 -47.81 35.66
C GLY A 471 8.76 -46.93 34.64
N GLU A 472 7.94 -46.15 33.96
CA GLU A 472 8.32 -45.26 32.89
C GLU A 472 7.55 -43.94 33.03
N ILE A 473 8.25 -42.84 32.74
CA ILE A 473 7.64 -41.54 32.52
C ILE A 473 7.74 -41.24 31.03
N CYS A 474 6.62 -40.88 30.42
CA CYS A 474 6.52 -40.56 29.01
C CYS A 474 5.94 -39.17 28.80
N ASN A 475 6.45 -38.46 27.80
CA ASN A 475 5.80 -37.29 27.23
C ASN A 475 4.69 -37.75 26.28
N THR A 476 3.46 -37.35 26.59
CA THR A 476 2.24 -37.61 25.80
C THR A 476 1.68 -36.34 25.18
N GLY A 477 2.40 -35.22 25.29
CA GLY A 477 2.06 -33.93 24.71
C GLY A 477 2.70 -33.68 23.34
N ASP A 478 2.52 -32.46 22.86
CA ASP A 478 2.98 -32.02 21.52
C ASP A 478 4.32 -31.24 21.53
N SER A 479 4.89 -31.01 22.71
CA SER A 479 6.08 -30.18 22.91
C SER A 479 7.08 -30.80 23.87
N LEU A 480 8.34 -30.34 23.80
CA LEU A 480 9.44 -30.80 24.64
C LEU A 480 9.14 -30.59 26.13
N ILE A 481 9.42 -31.61 26.94
CA ILE A 481 9.37 -31.50 28.41
C ILE A 481 10.79 -31.62 28.96
N THR A 482 11.21 -30.62 29.74
CA THR A 482 12.50 -30.56 30.42
C THR A 482 12.32 -30.73 31.93
N ASN A 483 13.41 -31.04 32.63
CA ASN A 483 13.42 -31.27 34.07
C ASN A 483 12.41 -32.34 34.53
N ALA A 484 12.06 -33.28 33.65
CA ALA A 484 11.15 -34.35 33.97
C ALA A 484 11.77 -35.25 35.05
N GLY A 485 10.94 -35.64 36.02
CA GLY A 485 11.37 -36.44 37.17
C GLY A 485 10.24 -37.26 37.75
N VAL A 486 10.63 -38.27 38.53
CA VAL A 486 9.73 -39.19 39.22
C VAL A 486 10.18 -39.29 40.67
N GLU A 487 9.27 -38.99 41.59
CA GLU A 487 9.44 -39.17 43.03
C GLU A 487 8.43 -40.21 43.54
N ASP A 488 8.92 -41.07 44.42
CA ASP A 488 8.20 -42.17 45.01
C ASP A 488 7.90 -41.89 46.48
N SER A 489 6.70 -42.23 46.92
CA SER A 489 6.26 -41.99 48.30
C SER A 489 7.15 -42.62 49.37
N GLU A 490 7.83 -43.74 49.07
CA GLU A 490 8.63 -44.50 50.03
C GLU A 490 10.12 -44.55 49.63
N ALA A 491 10.42 -44.63 48.33
CA ALA A 491 11.78 -44.70 47.80
C ALA A 491 12.41 -43.33 47.50
N GLY A 492 11.65 -42.23 47.59
CA GLY A 492 12.13 -40.88 47.29
C GLY A 492 12.36 -40.63 45.81
N VAL A 493 13.33 -39.79 45.45
CA VAL A 493 13.60 -39.41 44.05
C VAL A 493 14.16 -40.60 43.25
N LEU A 494 13.41 -41.08 42.26
CA LEU A 494 13.78 -42.20 41.40
C LEU A 494 14.39 -41.76 40.06
N LEU A 495 13.97 -40.59 39.57
CA LEU A 495 14.43 -40.02 38.31
C LEU A 495 14.38 -38.49 38.40
N SER A 496 15.38 -37.79 37.86
CA SER A 496 15.36 -36.32 37.81
C SER A 496 16.10 -35.79 36.60
N GLY A 497 15.73 -34.57 36.18
CA GLY A 497 16.45 -33.80 35.16
C GLY A 497 16.36 -34.39 33.75
N GLN A 498 15.34 -35.17 33.44
CA GLN A 498 15.17 -35.74 32.10
C GLN A 498 14.64 -34.71 31.11
N THR A 499 15.05 -34.88 29.86
CA THR A 499 14.46 -34.19 28.71
C THR A 499 13.72 -35.24 27.88
N LEU A 500 12.41 -35.09 27.76
CA LEU A 500 11.54 -36.00 27.03
C LEU A 500 11.04 -35.31 25.76
N ASN A 501 11.42 -35.84 24.60
CA ASN A 501 11.01 -35.32 23.30
C ASN A 501 9.49 -35.46 23.12
N ALA A 502 8.88 -34.56 22.34
CA ALA A 502 7.51 -34.79 21.86
C ALA A 502 7.48 -36.04 20.96
N PRO A 503 6.66 -37.06 21.26
CA PRO A 503 6.56 -38.27 20.44
C PRO A 503 5.92 -37.99 19.07
N ALA A 504 6.25 -38.81 18.07
CA ALA A 504 5.56 -38.74 16.77
C ALA A 504 4.10 -39.22 16.86
N ASP A 505 3.83 -40.19 17.73
CA ASP A 505 2.49 -40.65 18.11
C ASP A 505 2.30 -40.50 19.63
N PRO A 506 1.63 -39.44 20.10
CA PRO A 506 1.40 -39.20 21.52
C PRO A 506 0.62 -40.31 22.26
N LEU A 507 -0.11 -41.16 21.54
CA LEU A 507 -0.81 -42.29 22.14
C LEU A 507 0.10 -43.51 22.39
N ASN A 508 1.26 -43.56 21.74
CA ASN A 508 2.23 -44.64 21.87
C ASN A 508 3.67 -44.12 21.91
N PRO A 509 4.04 -43.29 22.91
CA PRO A 509 5.39 -42.78 23.05
C PRO A 509 6.39 -43.92 23.33
N THR A 510 7.63 -43.79 22.84
CA THR A 510 8.65 -44.83 23.02
C THR A 510 9.99 -44.29 23.49
N ILE A 511 10.72 -45.11 24.26
CA ILE A 511 12.10 -44.85 24.69
C ILE A 511 13.03 -44.59 23.50
N ALA A 512 12.83 -45.29 22.38
CA ALA A 512 13.70 -45.19 21.21
C ALA A 512 13.63 -43.80 20.53
N GLU A 513 12.49 -43.12 20.64
CA GLU A 513 12.31 -41.73 20.18
C GLU A 513 12.78 -40.69 21.21
N GLY A 514 13.14 -41.14 22.42
CA GLY A 514 13.46 -40.26 23.55
C GLY A 514 12.24 -39.58 24.17
N ALA A 515 11.03 -40.07 23.87
CA ALA A 515 9.79 -39.55 24.45
C ALA A 515 9.54 -40.09 25.87
N CYS A 516 10.22 -41.17 26.25
CA CYS A 516 10.06 -41.78 27.56
C CYS A 516 11.40 -42.12 28.24
N ALA A 517 11.36 -42.21 29.57
CA ALA A 517 12.48 -42.60 30.40
C ALA A 517 12.05 -43.61 31.48
N ALA A 518 12.74 -44.73 31.54
CA ALA A 518 12.52 -45.74 32.58
C ALA A 518 13.14 -45.30 33.92
N TYR A 519 12.50 -45.69 35.01
CA TYR A 519 13.01 -45.51 36.37
C TYR A 519 12.91 -46.81 37.16
N SER A 520 13.71 -46.92 38.22
CA SER A 520 13.66 -48.03 39.17
C SER A 520 14.24 -47.64 40.52
N GLY A 521 13.74 -48.26 41.59
CA GLY A 521 14.22 -48.02 42.94
C GLY A 521 13.87 -49.16 43.89
N THR A 522 14.31 -49.03 45.14
CA THR A 522 14.00 -50.00 46.19
C THR A 522 13.85 -49.31 47.53
N TYR A 523 12.98 -49.82 48.40
CA TYR A 523 12.89 -49.41 49.79
C TYR A 523 12.60 -50.60 50.72
N TYR A 524 12.77 -50.35 52.02
CA TYR A 524 12.48 -51.31 53.08
C TYR A 524 11.29 -50.79 53.90
N PRO A 525 10.12 -51.44 53.84
CA PRO A 525 8.94 -50.99 54.59
C PRO A 525 9.15 -51.04 56.11
N ASP A 526 8.73 -49.99 56.81
CA ASP A 526 8.80 -49.93 58.29
C ASP A 526 7.69 -50.74 58.99
N ALA A 527 6.61 -51.08 58.27
CA ALA A 527 5.48 -51.85 58.76
C ALA A 527 4.89 -52.78 57.68
N SER A 528 4.30 -53.89 58.13
CA SER A 528 3.49 -54.79 57.31
C SER A 528 2.03 -54.41 57.50
N LEU A 529 1.37 -53.96 56.43
CA LEU A 529 -0.03 -53.53 56.44
C LEU A 529 -0.87 -54.44 55.53
N ASP A 530 -2.15 -54.60 55.86
CA ASP A 530 -3.11 -55.26 54.97
C ASP A 530 -3.66 -54.31 53.88
N ILE A 531 -4.59 -54.80 53.07
CA ILE A 531 -5.21 -54.02 51.99
C ILE A 531 -5.99 -52.79 52.49
N ASP A 532 -6.44 -52.80 53.73
CA ASP A 532 -7.17 -51.69 54.36
C ASP A 532 -6.22 -50.69 55.04
N GLY A 533 -4.92 -51.03 55.13
CA GLY A 533 -3.89 -50.20 55.75
C GLY A 533 -3.72 -50.47 57.24
N ASP A 534 -4.32 -51.54 57.76
CA ASP A 534 -4.18 -51.93 59.16
C ASP A 534 -2.93 -52.81 59.35
N PRO A 535 -2.20 -52.70 60.48
CA PRO A 535 -1.04 -53.55 60.74
C PRO A 535 -1.40 -55.04 60.75
N THR A 536 -0.75 -55.83 59.91
CA THR A 536 -0.95 -57.28 59.83
C THR A 536 0.36 -58.04 60.08
N THR A 537 0.21 -59.22 60.68
CA THR A 537 1.30 -60.21 60.84
C THR A 537 1.09 -61.44 59.97
N VAL A 538 0.01 -61.47 59.18
CA VAL A 538 -0.34 -62.57 58.28
C VAL A 538 0.36 -62.33 56.94
N PRO A 539 1.36 -63.14 56.54
CA PRO A 539 2.14 -62.86 55.33
C PRO A 539 1.31 -62.79 54.04
N GLY A 540 0.22 -63.55 53.94
CA GLY A 540 -0.68 -63.54 52.79
C GLY A 540 -1.62 -62.33 52.71
N GLU A 541 -1.71 -61.54 53.78
CA GLU A 541 -2.51 -60.31 53.80
C GLU A 541 -1.63 -59.06 53.62
N ALA A 542 -0.30 -59.19 53.77
CA ALA A 542 0.63 -58.08 53.72
C ALA A 542 0.77 -57.52 52.29
N VAL A 543 0.43 -56.23 52.12
CA VAL A 543 0.50 -55.49 50.85
C VAL A 543 1.19 -54.15 51.08
N PHE A 544 2.14 -53.83 50.22
CA PHE A 544 2.80 -52.51 50.21
C PHE A 544 2.20 -51.67 49.10
N LYS A 545 1.51 -50.59 49.47
CA LYS A 545 0.97 -49.62 48.51
C LYS A 545 2.00 -48.54 48.29
N ASP A 546 2.17 -48.17 47.04
CA ASP A 546 3.18 -47.21 46.66
C ASP A 546 2.65 -46.32 45.53
N THR A 547 2.91 -45.02 45.63
CA THR A 547 2.51 -43.99 44.67
C THR A 547 3.75 -43.27 44.15
N VAL A 548 3.85 -43.15 42.82
CA VAL A 548 4.79 -42.24 42.18
C VAL A 548 4.09 -40.94 41.81
N THR A 549 4.85 -39.85 41.87
CA THR A 549 4.48 -38.55 41.35
C THR A 549 5.49 -38.17 40.29
N ALA A 550 5.01 -37.86 39.10
CA ALA A 550 5.80 -37.40 37.97
C ALA A 550 5.49 -35.94 37.67
N GLY A 551 6.48 -35.21 37.17
CA GLY A 551 6.28 -33.84 36.69
C GLY A 551 7.47 -33.34 35.90
N GLY A 552 7.29 -32.22 35.21
CA GLY A 552 8.31 -31.60 34.39
C GLY A 552 8.01 -30.14 34.08
N THR A 553 8.67 -29.60 33.07
CA THR A 553 8.50 -28.21 32.62
C THR A 553 8.37 -28.17 31.10
N ASP A 554 7.35 -27.49 30.59
CA ASP A 554 7.13 -27.31 29.16
C ASP A 554 8.15 -26.35 28.54
N ILE A 555 8.03 -26.16 27.22
CA ILE A 555 8.93 -25.34 26.42
C ILE A 555 8.84 -23.82 26.76
N PHE A 556 7.80 -23.38 27.46
CA PHE A 556 7.61 -22.01 27.92
C PHE A 556 7.96 -21.82 29.41
N GLY A 557 8.42 -22.86 30.10
CA GLY A 557 8.76 -22.81 31.51
C GLY A 557 7.60 -23.08 32.47
N SER A 558 6.43 -23.48 31.97
CA SER A 558 5.27 -23.85 32.80
C SER A 558 5.41 -25.28 33.31
N ALA A 559 4.89 -25.56 34.51
CA ALA A 559 4.91 -26.91 35.06
C ALA A 559 3.95 -27.84 34.29
N VAL A 560 4.39 -29.08 34.05
CA VAL A 560 3.58 -30.17 33.50
C VAL A 560 3.40 -31.25 34.58
N GLY A 561 2.18 -31.75 34.74
CA GLY A 561 1.77 -32.58 35.87
C GLY A 561 1.32 -31.76 37.10
N PRO A 562 1.28 -32.36 38.31
CA PRO A 562 1.78 -33.69 38.62
C PRO A 562 0.90 -34.80 38.06
N GLU A 563 1.54 -35.85 37.56
CA GLU A 563 0.91 -37.11 37.18
C GLU A 563 1.20 -38.19 38.21
N TYR A 564 0.27 -39.12 38.38
CA TYR A 564 0.36 -40.13 39.43
C TYR A 564 0.04 -41.53 38.91
N ASP A 565 0.78 -42.51 39.42
CA ASP A 565 0.36 -43.90 39.34
C ASP A 565 0.67 -44.62 40.65
N ASN A 566 -0.09 -45.70 40.91
CA ASN A 566 0.01 -46.47 42.13
C ASN A 566 0.13 -47.96 41.83
N ALA A 567 0.96 -48.64 42.63
CA ALA A 567 1.14 -50.08 42.56
C ALA A 567 0.93 -50.70 43.95
N GLN A 568 0.40 -51.93 43.95
CA GLN A 568 0.24 -52.73 45.16
C GLN A 568 1.15 -53.96 45.07
N CYS A 569 2.07 -54.08 46.02
CA CYS A 569 3.09 -55.10 46.05
C CYS A 569 2.76 -56.10 47.17
N PRO A 570 2.00 -57.17 46.91
CA PRO A 570 1.74 -58.18 47.92
C PRO A 570 3.02 -58.91 48.28
N LEU A 571 3.24 -59.18 49.58
CA LEU A 571 4.38 -59.95 50.07
C LEU A 571 4.37 -61.39 49.55
N CYS A 572 3.19 -61.95 49.39
CA CYS A 572 2.96 -63.27 48.81
C CYS A 572 2.12 -63.10 47.55
N VAL A 573 2.66 -63.42 46.38
CA VAL A 573 1.85 -63.55 45.17
C VAL A 573 1.00 -64.81 45.29
N ASP A 574 -0.30 -64.71 45.02
CA ASP A 574 -1.14 -65.90 44.87
C ASP A 574 -0.53 -66.76 43.77
N THR A 575 -0.02 -67.94 44.14
CA THR A 575 0.45 -68.91 43.16
C THR A 575 -0.74 -69.30 42.26
N PRO A 576 -0.56 -69.35 40.93
CA PRO A 576 -1.64 -69.65 39.99
C PRO A 576 -2.37 -70.97 40.26
#